data_AF-A0A1L9BBC3-F1
#
_entry.id   AF-A0A1L9BBC3-F1
#
_cell.length_a   1.000
_cell.length_b   1.000
_cell.length_c   1.000
_cell.angle_alpha   90.00
_cell.angle_beta   90.00
_cell.angle_gamma   90.00
#
_symmetry.space_group_name_H-M   'P 1'
#
loop_
_entity.id
_entity.type
_entity.pdbx_description
1 polymer ?
#
loop_
_entity_poly.entity_id
_entity_poly.type
_entity_poly.pdbx_seq_one_letter_code
_entity_poly.pdbx_strand_id
1 'polypeptide(L)'
;MITFAVMRKPRLNDQQVHAFLESLFEEDLHAKRILSLSYAVLGVIHAASLGLHLIGKALAWARGTRSKHGVKQVDRLLSNQGIDVWELFAHWVPYVLGPRQGVRRLV
;
A
#
# COMPACT_ATOMS: atom_id res chain seq x y z
N MET A 1 24.11 8.03 0.03
CA MET A 1 23.58 9.07 0.93
C MET A 1 22.14 9.38 0.49
N ILE A 2 21.15 8.85 1.19
CA ILE A 2 19.74 9.17 0.89
C ILE A 2 19.51 10.56 1.48
N THR A 3 19.60 11.60 0.64
CA THR A 3 19.20 12.94 1.02
C THR A 3 17.75 12.88 1.51
N PHE A 4 17.53 13.25 2.77
CA PHE A 4 16.20 13.45 3.35
C PHE A 4 15.52 14.57 2.55
N ALA A 5 14.85 14.17 1.47
CA ALA A 5 13.99 15.05 0.71
C ALA A 5 12.91 15.55 1.68
N VAL A 6 12.73 16.87 1.72
CA VAL A 6 11.64 17.57 2.40
C VAL A 6 10.36 16.72 2.32
N MET A 7 9.96 16.13 3.44
CA MET A 7 8.73 15.34 3.49
C MET A 7 7.57 16.30 3.27
N ARG A 8 7.01 16.29 2.06
CA ARG A 8 5.74 16.97 1.79
C ARG A 8 4.71 16.39 2.77
N LYS A 9 3.96 17.27 3.43
CA LYS A 9 2.84 16.87 4.30
C LYS A 9 1.95 15.89 3.53
N PRO A 10 1.66 14.70 4.07
CA PRO A 10 0.78 13.75 3.40
C PRO A 10 -0.59 14.39 3.15
N ARG A 11 -1.21 14.05 2.02
CA ARG A 11 -2.53 14.63 1.65
C ARG A 11 -3.65 14.18 2.59
N LEU A 12 -3.50 12.98 3.18
CA LEU A 12 -4.37 12.45 4.23
C LEU A 12 -3.67 12.59 5.57
N ASN A 13 -4.35 13.16 6.55
CA ASN A 13 -3.87 13.28 7.92
C ASN A 13 -4.74 12.47 8.89
N ASP A 14 -4.27 12.36 10.13
CA ASP A 14 -4.92 11.66 11.23
C ASP A 14 -6.34 12.16 11.50
N GLN A 15 -6.56 13.48 11.50
CA GLN A 15 -7.88 14.07 11.75
C GLN A 15 -8.89 13.68 10.65
N GLN A 16 -8.47 13.71 9.38
CA GLN A 16 -9.33 13.31 8.25
C GLN A 16 -9.69 11.84 8.32
N VAL A 17 -8.72 10.98 8.65
CA VAL A 17 -8.96 9.54 8.80
C VAL A 17 -9.87 9.28 10.00
N HIS A 18 -9.64 9.97 11.12
CA HIS A 18 -10.45 9.80 12.32
C HIS A 18 -11.90 10.22 12.10
N ALA A 19 -12.13 11.41 11.54
CA ALA A 19 -13.49 11.89 11.24
C ALA A 19 -14.24 10.95 10.29
N PHE A 20 -13.53 10.35 9.31
CA PHE A 20 -14.13 9.37 8.41
C PHE A 20 -14.56 8.10 9.17
N LEU A 21 -13.69 7.52 10.00
CA LEU A 21 -14.05 6.32 10.76
C LEU A 21 -15.11 6.61 11.83
N GLU A 22 -15.10 7.78 12.44
CA GLU A 22 -16.14 8.23 13.37
C GLU A 22 -17.49 8.25 12.67
N SER A 23 -17.60 8.89 11.49
CA SER A 23 -18.85 8.92 10.71
C SER A 23 -19.37 7.54 10.25
N LEU A 24 -18.53 6.49 10.31
CA LEU A 24 -18.91 5.13 9.92
C LEU A 24 -19.30 4.25 11.11
N PHE A 25 -18.73 4.50 12.29
CA PHE A 25 -18.78 3.54 13.40
C PHE A 25 -19.14 4.17 14.75
N GLU A 26 -19.47 5.46 14.82
CA GLU A 26 -19.79 6.15 16.07
C GLU A 26 -20.94 5.49 16.85
N GLU A 27 -21.92 4.89 16.16
CA GLU A 27 -23.05 4.18 16.79
C GLU A 27 -22.69 2.77 17.28
N ASP A 28 -21.65 2.15 16.72
CA ASP A 28 -21.32 0.73 16.93
C ASP A 28 -20.08 0.50 17.81
N LEU A 29 -19.13 1.44 17.79
CA LEU A 29 -17.83 1.28 18.43
C LEU A 29 -17.51 2.39 19.42
N HIS A 30 -16.94 2.00 20.56
CA HIS A 30 -16.41 2.95 21.52
C HIS A 30 -15.31 3.84 20.90
N ALA A 31 -15.31 5.14 21.19
CA ALA A 31 -14.40 6.14 20.60
C ALA A 31 -12.91 5.74 20.62
N LYS A 32 -12.41 5.14 21.71
CA LYS A 32 -11.03 4.62 21.77
C LYS A 32 -10.72 3.55 20.70
N ARG A 33 -11.69 2.69 20.35
CA ARG A 33 -11.53 1.69 19.28
C ARG A 33 -11.48 2.37 17.92
N ILE A 34 -12.36 3.35 17.68
CA ILE A 34 -12.35 4.18 16.46
C ILE A 34 -11.00 4.88 16.31
N LEU A 35 -10.46 5.47 17.38
CA LEU A 35 -9.14 6.11 17.37
C LEU A 35 -8.01 5.11 17.01
N SER A 36 -7.97 3.94 17.64
CA SER A 36 -6.99 2.90 17.32
C SER A 36 -7.09 2.44 15.86
N LEU A 37 -8.30 2.24 15.34
CA LEU A 37 -8.52 1.91 13.93
C LEU A 37 -8.05 3.03 13.01
N SER A 38 -8.28 4.29 13.39
CA SER A 38 -7.87 5.46 12.60
C SER A 38 -6.34 5.52 12.45
N TYR A 39 -5.60 5.27 13.53
CA TYR A 39 -4.13 5.19 13.45
C TYR A 39 -3.64 4.00 12.63
N ALA A 40 -4.29 2.84 12.72
CA ALA A 40 -3.96 1.70 11.90
C ALA A 40 -4.16 2.00 10.40
N VAL A 41 -5.31 2.59 10.04
CA VAL A 41 -5.62 2.99 8.65
C VAL A 41 -4.62 4.03 8.14
N LEU A 42 -4.32 5.07 8.93
CA LEU A 42 -3.32 6.08 8.59
C LEU A 42 -1.95 5.44 8.32
N GLY A 43 -1.52 4.52 9.20
CA GLY A 43 -0.28 3.77 9.05
C GLY A 43 -0.25 2.93 7.77
N VAL A 44 -1.32 2.19 7.47
CA VAL A 44 -1.41 1.34 6.27
C VAL A 44 -1.33 2.17 4.99
N ILE A 45 -2.09 3.28 4.91
CA ILE A 45 -2.11 4.14 3.72
C ILE A 45 -0.72 4.76 3.46
N HIS A 46 -0.07 5.25 4.51
CA HIS A 46 1.28 5.80 4.39
C HIS A 46 2.34 4.73 4.09
N ALA A 47 2.26 3.57 4.73
CA ALA A 47 3.18 2.46 4.47
C ALA A 47 3.07 1.99 3.01
N ALA A 48 1.85 1.86 2.47
CA ALA A 48 1.63 1.54 1.07
C ALA A 48 2.29 2.58 0.15
N SER A 49 2.01 3.87 0.38
CA SER A 49 2.60 4.98 -0.40
C SER A 49 4.13 4.96 -0.38
N LEU A 50 4.74 4.77 0.80
CA LEU A 50 6.19 4.67 0.95
C LEU A 50 6.76 3.44 0.24
N GLY A 51 6.08 2.29 0.33
CA GLY A 51 6.45 1.05 -0.36
C GLY A 51 6.50 1.23 -1.87
N LEU A 52 5.48 1.83 -2.48
CA LEU A 52 5.45 2.11 -3.92
C LEU A 52 6.60 3.01 -4.36
N HIS A 53 6.89 4.06 -3.58
CA HIS A 53 8.01 4.95 -3.84
C HIS A 53 9.36 4.21 -3.73
N LEU A 54 9.51 3.32 -2.75
CA LEU A 54 10.72 2.53 -2.56
C LEU A 54 10.94 1.57 -3.74
N ILE A 55 9.91 0.83 -4.15
CA ILE A 55 9.96 -0.07 -5.31
C ILE A 55 10.33 0.71 -6.56
N GLY A 56 9.70 1.86 -6.80
CA GLY A 56 9.99 2.71 -7.96
C GLY A 56 11.42 3.24 -7.97
N LYS A 57 11.96 3.64 -6.80
CA LYS A 57 13.35 4.05 -6.66
C LYS A 57 14.32 2.89 -6.90
N ALA A 58 14.03 1.71 -6.36
CA ALA A 58 14.84 0.51 -6.55
C ALA A 58 14.86 0.08 -8.03
N LEU A 59 13.70 0.09 -8.70
CA LEU A 59 13.60 -0.16 -10.14
C LEU A 59 14.43 0.84 -10.96
N ALA A 60 14.37 2.13 -10.60
CA ALA A 60 15.16 3.14 -11.30
C ALA A 60 16.67 2.92 -11.13
N TRP A 61 17.10 2.60 -9.90
CA TRP A 61 18.49 2.25 -9.59
C TRP A 61 18.95 1.04 -10.38
N ALA A 62 18.19 -0.06 -10.37
CA ALA A 62 18.50 -1.29 -11.08
C ALA A 62 18.62 -1.09 -12.61
N ARG A 63 17.95 -0.07 -13.17
CA ARG A 63 17.94 0.22 -14.61
C ARG A 63 18.82 1.40 -15.02
N GLY A 64 19.54 2.04 -14.10
CA GLY A 64 20.30 3.26 -14.39
C GLY A 64 19.43 4.44 -14.87
N THR A 65 18.16 4.49 -14.46
CA THR A 65 17.22 5.56 -14.85
C THR A 65 16.94 6.51 -13.68
N ARG A 66 16.32 7.68 -13.95
CA ARG A 66 15.99 8.62 -12.88
C ARG A 66 14.86 8.10 -12.01
N SER A 67 14.94 8.28 -10.69
CA SER A 67 13.95 7.82 -9.71
C SER A 67 12.51 8.18 -10.04
N LYS A 68 12.26 9.40 -10.57
CA LYS A 68 10.92 9.83 -10.97
C LYS A 68 10.28 8.94 -12.03
N HIS A 69 11.10 8.36 -12.94
CA HIS A 69 10.60 7.48 -14.00
C HIS A 69 10.25 6.10 -13.45
N GLY A 70 11.05 5.55 -12.54
CA GLY A 70 10.74 4.29 -11.87
C GLY A 70 9.49 4.38 -10.99
N VAL A 71 9.33 5.45 -10.20
CA VAL A 71 8.11 5.68 -9.41
C VAL A 71 6.89 5.81 -10.32
N LYS A 72 6.98 6.59 -11.42
CA LYS A 72 5.89 6.72 -12.40
C LYS A 72 5.55 5.39 -13.08
N GLN A 73 6.54 4.53 -13.31
CA GLN A 73 6.33 3.21 -13.89
C GLN A 73 5.49 2.32 -12.96
N VAL A 74 5.81 2.31 -11.66
CA VAL A 74 5.09 1.52 -10.65
C VAL A 74 3.66 2.06 -10.45
N ASP A 75 3.50 3.38 -10.37
CA ASP A 75 2.19 4.03 -10.26
C ASP A 75 1.25 3.68 -11.45
N ARG A 76 1.80 3.72 -12.67
CA ARG A 76 1.09 3.29 -13.88
C ARG A 76 0.74 1.81 -13.89
N LEU A 77 1.60 0.94 -13.34
CA LEU A 77 1.32 -0.48 -13.21
C LEU A 77 0.08 -0.72 -12.34
N LEU A 78 0.01 -0.07 -11.18
CA LEU A 78 -1.10 -0.25 -10.24
C LEU A 78 -2.40 0.44 -10.67
N SER A 79 -2.31 1.44 -11.55
CA SER A 79 -3.47 2.11 -12.13
C SER A 79 -3.93 1.47 -13.45
N ASN A 80 -3.27 0.39 -13.89
CA ASN A 80 -3.57 -0.25 -15.17
C ASN A 80 -4.80 -1.16 -15.07
N GLN A 81 -5.92 -0.72 -15.66
CA GLN A 81 -7.18 -1.48 -15.68
C GLN A 81 -7.10 -2.79 -16.48
N GLY A 82 -6.09 -2.95 -17.34
CA GLY A 82 -5.83 -4.22 -18.02
C GLY A 82 -5.06 -5.24 -17.17
N ILE A 83 -4.73 -4.91 -15.92
CA ILE A 83 -4.01 -5.78 -14.98
C ILE A 83 -4.84 -5.90 -13.71
N ASP A 84 -5.56 -7.01 -13.56
CA ASP A 84 -6.15 -7.38 -12.28
C ASP A 84 -5.10 -8.09 -11.42
N VAL A 85 -4.59 -7.40 -10.41
CA VAL A 85 -3.57 -7.93 -9.50
C VAL A 85 -4.11 -9.14 -8.71
N TRP A 86 -5.40 -9.17 -8.38
CA TRP A 86 -6.01 -10.28 -7.64
C TRP A 86 -6.14 -11.53 -8.50
N GLU A 87 -6.54 -11.38 -9.77
CA GLU A 87 -6.54 -12.51 -10.71
C GLU A 87 -5.12 -13.02 -10.96
N LEU A 88 -4.13 -12.13 -11.06
CA LEU A 88 -2.73 -12.52 -11.20
C LEU A 88 -2.20 -13.28 -9.97
N PHE A 89 -2.63 -12.93 -8.76
CA PHE A 89 -2.26 -13.68 -7.56
C PHE A 89 -2.71 -15.13 -7.63
N ALA A 90 -3.90 -15.42 -8.17
CA ALA A 90 -4.39 -16.80 -8.31
C ALA A 90 -3.47 -17.68 -9.17
N HIS A 91 -2.76 -17.08 -10.12
CA HIS A 91 -1.80 -17.78 -11.00
C HIS A 91 -0.38 -17.80 -10.44
N TRP A 92 0.06 -16.69 -9.85
CA TRP A 92 1.42 -16.50 -9.34
C TRP A 92 1.65 -17.20 -8.00
N VAL A 93 0.67 -17.18 -7.09
CA VAL A 93 0.81 -17.74 -5.74
C VAL A 93 1.08 -19.25 -5.80
N PRO A 94 0.34 -20.09 -6.56
CA PRO A 94 0.68 -21.50 -6.69
C PRO A 94 2.08 -21.75 -7.25
N TYR A 95 2.56 -20.89 -8.15
CA TYR A 95 3.91 -20.99 -8.71
C TYR A 95 5.00 -20.69 -7.66
N VAL A 96 4.85 -19.61 -6.89
CA VAL A 96 5.82 -19.25 -5.83
C VAL A 96 5.76 -20.20 -4.64
N LEU A 97 4.57 -20.70 -4.31
CA LEU A 97 4.40 -21.64 -3.21
C LEU A 97 4.78 -23.07 -3.61
N GLY A 98 4.60 -23.48 -4.87
CA GLY A 98 4.78 -24.86 -5.32
C GLY A 98 3.78 -25.83 -4.64
N PRO A 99 3.85 -27.15 -4.94
CA PRO A 99 3.06 -28.15 -4.24
C PRO A 99 3.53 -28.30 -2.79
N ARG A 100 3.07 -27.42 -1.90
CA ARG A 100 3.24 -27.57 -0.45
C ARG A 100 2.08 -28.38 0.10
N GLN A 101 2.39 -29.57 0.63
CA GLN A 101 1.42 -30.53 1.20
C GLN A 101 0.64 -30.04 2.45
N GLY A 102 0.58 -28.73 2.72
CA GLY A 102 -0.03 -28.18 3.93
C GLY A 102 -0.64 -26.79 3.81
N VAL A 103 -0.67 -26.16 2.62
CA VAL A 103 -1.33 -24.87 2.46
C VAL A 103 -2.80 -25.12 2.13
N ARG A 104 -3.65 -25.04 3.15
CA ARG A 104 -5.11 -25.07 2.99
C ARG A 104 -5.51 -23.86 2.14
N ARG A 105 -6.18 -24.12 1.02
CA ARG A 105 -6.72 -23.09 0.12
C ARG A 105 -7.62 -22.18 0.97
N LEU A 106 -7.21 -20.92 1.13
CA LEU A 106 -8.05 -19.90 1.75
C LEU A 106 -9.08 -19.50 0.70
N VAL A 107 -10.26 -20.10 0.81
CA VAL A 107 -11.52 -19.56 0.29
C VAL A 107 -12.28 -18.96 1.45
#